data_AF-A0A424SV88-F1
#
_entry.id   AF-A0A424SV88-F1
#
_cell.length_a   1.000
_cell.length_b   1.000
_cell.length_c   1.000
_cell.angle_alpha   90.00
_cell.angle_beta   90.00
_cell.angle_gamma   90.00
#
_symmetry.space_group_name_H-M   'P 1'
#
loop_
_entity.id
_entity.type
_entity.pdbx_description
1 polymer ?
#
loop_
_entity_poly.entity_id
_entity_poly.type
_entity_poly.pdbx_seq_one_letter_code
_entity_poly.pdbx_strand_id
1 'polypeptide(L)'
;MAQSKYIQAVKAAAGGKPRSTAWFRNKIKEFGTPTQSQLIRDGKVTARPNFGRLNLFVYDPKMKKELPYYDTFPLILPIEKYSDGFLGINLHYLPMNLRVRLLDRLVDFTNNNKFDNTTKIVADYNKLKRVRLIKPAIKRYLNAKVKSRFRRIDADEFTIATLLPVARFKKASIQQVHRDSRGMI
;
A
#
# COMPACT_ATOMS: atom_id res chain seq x y z
N MET A 1 -24.46 15.68 -0.14
CA MET A 1 -23.87 14.45 -0.72
C MET A 1 -22.41 14.33 -0.26
N ALA A 2 -22.10 13.51 0.75
CA ALA A 2 -20.69 13.31 1.13
C ALA A 2 -20.49 11.99 1.87
N GLN A 3 -19.35 11.36 1.58
CA GLN A 3 -18.78 10.13 2.13
C GLN A 3 -19.22 8.83 1.45
N SER A 4 -18.58 8.51 0.33
CA SER A 4 -17.95 7.19 0.34
C SER A 4 -16.82 7.27 1.37
N LYS A 5 -16.78 6.29 2.26
CA LYS A 5 -15.92 6.24 3.44
C LYS A 5 -15.32 4.85 3.44
N TYR A 6 -14.97 4.28 2.29
CA TYR A 6 -14.91 2.81 2.13
C TYR A 6 -14.10 2.11 3.23
N ILE A 7 -12.85 2.54 3.44
CA ILE A 7 -11.98 2.00 4.50
C ILE A 7 -12.59 2.21 5.89
N GLN A 8 -13.17 3.39 6.14
CA GLN A 8 -13.83 3.72 7.40
C GLN A 8 -15.11 2.91 7.60
N ALA A 9 -15.85 2.57 6.55
CA ALA A 9 -17.03 1.71 6.61
C ALA A 9 -16.64 0.28 6.98
N VAL A 10 -15.58 -0.26 6.36
CA VAL A 10 -15.04 -1.59 6.73
C VAL A 10 -14.53 -1.56 8.18
N LYS A 11 -13.84 -0.49 8.58
CA LYS A 11 -13.36 -0.30 9.96
C LYS A 11 -14.52 -0.21 10.96
N ALA A 12 -15.58 0.53 10.64
CA ALA A 12 -16.79 0.64 11.44
C ALA A 12 -17.50 -0.73 11.58
N ALA A 13 -17.60 -1.50 10.49
CA ALA A 13 -18.17 -2.85 10.52
C ALA A 13 -17.35 -3.82 11.41
N ALA A 14 -16.04 -3.59 11.57
CA ALA A 14 -15.23 -4.40 12.48
C ALA A 14 -15.57 -4.11 13.95
N GLY A 15 -16.07 -2.90 14.26
CA GLY A 15 -16.52 -2.47 15.58
C GLY A 15 -15.39 -2.35 16.59
N GLY A 16 -14.16 -2.05 16.14
CA GLY A 16 -12.98 -1.96 17.01
C GLY A 16 -12.48 -3.30 17.59
N LYS A 17 -13.13 -4.42 17.24
CA LYS A 17 -12.70 -5.76 17.67
C LYS A 17 -11.61 -6.29 16.74
N PRO A 18 -10.63 -7.05 17.24
CA PRO A 18 -9.72 -7.81 16.38
C PRO A 18 -10.51 -8.71 15.45
N ARG A 19 -10.21 -8.66 14.14
CA ARG A 19 -10.85 -9.50 13.12
C ARG A 19 -9.78 -10.23 12.32
N SER A 20 -10.09 -11.44 11.89
CA SER A 20 -9.19 -12.21 11.05
C SER A 20 -9.05 -11.59 9.65
N THR A 21 -7.94 -11.86 8.99
CA THR A 21 -7.74 -11.50 7.58
C THR A 21 -8.89 -12.01 6.69
N ALA A 22 -9.39 -13.23 6.94
CA ALA A 22 -10.51 -13.80 6.21
C ALA A 22 -11.79 -12.96 6.39
N TRP A 23 -12.07 -12.50 7.61
CA TRP A 23 -13.22 -11.63 7.89
C TRP A 23 -13.12 -10.32 7.10
N PHE A 24 -11.96 -9.66 7.12
CA PHE A 24 -11.76 -8.42 6.36
C PHE A 24 -11.93 -8.64 4.85
N ARG A 25 -11.38 -9.74 4.32
CA ARG A 25 -11.54 -10.08 2.88
C ARG A 25 -13.01 -10.28 2.50
N ASN A 26 -13.78 -10.97 3.33
CA ASN A 26 -15.20 -11.19 3.08
C ASN A 26 -15.98 -9.89 3.16
N LYS A 27 -15.71 -9.04 4.17
CA LYS A 27 -16.37 -7.75 4.31
C LYS A 27 -16.04 -6.78 3.17
N ILE A 28 -14.80 -6.77 2.69
CA ILE A 28 -14.39 -6.02 1.49
C ILE A 28 -15.16 -6.52 0.25
N LYS A 29 -15.29 -7.84 0.08
CA LYS A 29 -16.06 -8.43 -1.03
C LYS A 29 -17.54 -8.04 -0.97
N GLU A 30 -18.14 -8.07 0.21
CA GLU A 30 -19.54 -7.67 0.46
C GLU A 30 -19.78 -6.20 0.09
N PHE A 31 -18.84 -5.30 0.40
CA PHE A 31 -18.97 -3.87 0.10
C PHE A 31 -18.60 -3.52 -1.35
N GLY A 32 -18.15 -4.49 -2.14
CA GLY A 32 -17.62 -4.26 -3.49
C GLY A 32 -16.22 -3.65 -3.47
N THR A 33 -15.58 -3.57 -4.66
CA THR A 33 -14.23 -3.01 -4.77
C THR A 33 -14.31 -1.48 -4.98
N PRO A 34 -13.65 -0.67 -4.15
CA PRO A 34 -13.67 0.78 -4.31
C PRO A 34 -12.83 1.22 -5.52
N THR A 35 -13.26 2.29 -6.17
CA THR A 35 -12.50 2.93 -7.24
C THR A 35 -11.31 3.72 -6.70
N GLN A 36 -10.31 3.97 -7.55
CA GLN A 36 -9.15 4.81 -7.23
C GLN A 36 -9.59 6.20 -6.74
N SER A 37 -10.57 6.80 -7.44
CA SER A 37 -11.09 8.13 -7.14
C SER A 37 -11.86 8.18 -5.82
N GLN A 38 -12.56 7.10 -5.42
CA GLN A 38 -13.14 6.99 -4.08
C GLN A 38 -12.02 6.95 -3.03
N LEU A 39 -11.07 6.02 -3.14
CA LEU A 39 -10.01 5.89 -2.13
C LEU A 39 -9.17 7.16 -1.94
N ILE A 40 -8.88 7.89 -3.01
CA ILE A 40 -8.14 9.16 -2.92
C ILE A 40 -8.98 10.23 -2.21
N ARG A 41 -10.27 10.37 -2.54
CA ARG A 41 -11.15 11.41 -1.96
C ARG A 41 -11.53 11.10 -0.51
N ASP A 42 -11.67 9.84 -0.15
CA ASP A 42 -12.27 9.38 1.11
C ASP A 42 -11.35 9.48 2.33
N GLY A 43 -10.22 10.19 2.26
CA GLY A 43 -9.39 10.40 3.45
C GLY A 43 -8.31 11.45 3.32
N LYS A 44 -7.33 11.38 4.21
CA LYS A 44 -6.32 12.44 4.35
C LYS A 44 -5.39 12.44 3.14
N VAL A 45 -5.39 13.55 2.38
CA VAL A 45 -4.56 13.71 1.18
C VAL A 45 -3.46 14.75 1.37
N THR A 46 -2.23 14.40 0.97
CA THR A 46 -1.06 15.28 1.08
C THR A 46 -0.41 15.48 -0.29
N ALA A 47 0.27 16.61 -0.47
CA ALA A 47 1.03 16.88 -1.70
C ALA A 47 2.34 16.06 -1.78
N ARG A 48 2.88 15.66 -0.62
CA ARG A 48 4.12 14.89 -0.48
C ARG A 48 3.84 13.50 0.08
N PRO A 49 4.69 12.49 -0.19
CA PRO A 49 4.55 11.16 0.40
C PRO A 49 4.70 11.21 1.92
N ASN A 50 3.92 10.40 2.63
CA ASN A 50 3.95 10.31 4.09
C ASN A 50 4.87 9.16 4.51
N PHE A 51 6.07 9.47 4.99
CA PHE A 51 7.00 8.49 5.51
C PHE A 51 6.48 7.86 6.82
N GLY A 52 6.78 6.58 6.99
CA GLY A 52 6.28 5.75 8.09
C GLY A 52 4.79 5.41 8.04
N ARG A 53 4.12 5.75 6.93
CA ARG A 53 2.72 5.44 6.66
C ARG A 53 2.57 4.86 5.25
N LEU A 54 1.48 4.13 5.03
CA LEU A 54 1.16 3.67 3.68
C LEU A 54 0.57 4.83 2.86
N ASN A 55 0.79 4.82 1.55
CA ASN A 55 0.32 5.85 0.64
C ASN A 55 -0.31 5.19 -0.60
N LEU A 56 -1.47 5.68 -1.01
CA LEU A 56 -2.08 5.39 -2.31
C LEU A 56 -2.01 6.65 -3.19
N PHE A 57 -1.66 6.49 -4.46
CA PHE A 57 -1.59 7.60 -5.41
C PHE A 57 -1.64 7.08 -6.84
N VAL A 58 -1.98 7.95 -7.79
CA VAL A 58 -1.92 7.64 -9.23
C VAL A 58 -0.50 7.91 -9.74
N TYR A 59 0.05 6.96 -10.49
CA TYR A 59 1.41 7.03 -11.01
C TYR A 59 1.49 6.68 -12.50
N ASP A 60 2.29 7.44 -13.26
CA ASP A 60 2.58 7.20 -14.67
C ASP A 60 4.10 7.10 -14.89
N PRO A 61 4.69 5.88 -14.86
CA PRO A 61 6.14 5.70 -14.84
C PRO A 61 6.87 6.30 -16.06
N LYS A 62 8.07 6.85 -15.83
CA LYS A 62 8.94 7.36 -16.90
C LYS A 62 9.23 6.31 -17.97
N MET A 63 9.68 5.12 -17.55
CA MET A 63 10.09 4.03 -18.45
C MET A 63 8.95 3.05 -18.76
N LYS A 64 7.70 3.52 -18.78
CA LYS A 64 6.53 2.64 -18.99
C LYS A 64 6.57 1.83 -20.29
N LYS A 65 7.30 2.30 -21.31
CA LYS A 65 7.50 1.60 -22.59
C LYS A 65 8.41 0.38 -22.44
N GLU A 66 9.41 0.44 -21.56
CA GLU A 66 10.43 -0.61 -21.37
C GLU A 66 10.08 -1.57 -20.22
N LEU A 67 9.42 -1.07 -19.16
CA LEU A 67 9.09 -1.89 -17.99
C LEU A 67 8.23 -3.11 -18.40
N PRO A 68 8.53 -4.32 -17.90
CA PRO A 68 7.74 -5.51 -18.21
C PRO A 68 6.31 -5.39 -17.70
N TYR A 69 6.15 -4.77 -16.52
CA TYR A 69 4.88 -4.39 -15.93
C TYR A 69 5.08 -3.33 -14.84
N TYR A 70 4.02 -2.60 -14.54
CA TYR A 70 4.02 -1.56 -13.51
C TYR A 70 2.62 -1.34 -12.95
N ASP A 71 2.55 -0.90 -11.70
CA ASP A 71 1.31 -0.54 -11.03
C ASP A 71 1.06 0.97 -11.17
N THR A 72 -0.11 1.35 -11.69
CA THR A 72 -0.52 2.76 -11.80
C THR A 72 -1.25 3.27 -10.56
N PHE A 73 -1.52 2.40 -9.58
CA PHE A 73 -2.13 2.75 -8.31
C PHE A 73 -1.43 2.07 -7.12
N PRO A 74 -0.14 2.36 -6.90
CA PRO A 74 0.66 1.74 -5.85
C PRO A 74 0.12 1.98 -4.43
N LEU A 75 0.14 0.93 -3.61
CA LEU A 75 0.06 0.99 -2.15
C LEU A 75 1.48 0.90 -1.58
N ILE A 76 2.05 2.03 -1.22
CA ILE A 76 3.48 2.12 -0.89
C ILE A 76 3.76 2.50 0.55
N LEU A 77 4.79 1.88 1.15
CA LEU A 77 5.53 2.44 2.27
C LEU A 77 6.79 3.17 1.73
N PRO A 78 6.86 4.51 1.76
CA PRO A 78 8.09 5.23 1.45
C PRO A 78 9.14 4.95 2.54
N ILE A 79 10.36 4.58 2.14
CA ILE A 79 11.45 4.20 3.06
C ILE A 79 12.70 5.05 2.89
N GLU A 80 12.87 5.72 1.75
CA GLU A 80 14.03 6.59 1.51
C GLU A 80 13.67 7.75 0.60
N LYS A 81 14.16 8.95 0.92
CA LYS A 81 13.91 10.18 0.17
C LYS A 81 15.06 10.46 -0.79
N TYR A 82 14.72 10.88 -2.00
CA TYR A 82 15.64 11.37 -3.02
C TYR A 82 15.23 12.80 -3.42
N SER A 83 16.11 13.53 -4.09
CA SER A 83 15.82 14.90 -4.55
C SER A 83 14.65 14.94 -5.54
N ASP A 84 14.58 13.97 -6.45
CA ASP A 84 13.59 13.86 -7.52
C ASP A 84 12.47 12.84 -7.21
N GLY A 85 12.45 12.26 -6.00
CA GLY A 85 11.41 11.30 -5.63
C GLY A 85 11.66 10.55 -4.33
N PHE A 86 11.21 9.31 -4.26
CA PHE A 86 11.45 8.40 -3.15
C PHE A 86 11.61 6.95 -3.59
N LEU A 87 12.24 6.14 -2.75
CA LEU A 87 12.21 4.68 -2.80
C LEU A 87 11.13 4.20 -1.82
N GLY A 88 10.37 3.18 -2.21
CA GLY A 88 9.39 2.60 -1.32
C GLY A 88 9.04 1.16 -1.67
N ILE A 89 8.33 0.53 -0.75
CA ILE A 89 7.88 -0.85 -0.85
C ILE A 89 6.43 -0.83 -1.31
N ASN A 90 6.17 -1.20 -2.57
CA ASN A 90 4.82 -1.34 -3.09
C ASN A 90 4.27 -2.74 -2.79
N LEU A 91 3.37 -2.81 -1.82
CA LEU A 91 2.76 -4.06 -1.36
C LEU A 91 2.00 -4.78 -2.48
N HIS A 92 1.54 -4.08 -3.52
CA HIS A 92 0.75 -4.70 -4.57
C HIS A 92 1.48 -5.77 -5.39
N TYR A 93 2.82 -5.69 -5.46
CA TYR A 93 3.66 -6.69 -6.13
C TYR A 93 3.62 -8.05 -5.43
N LEU A 94 3.24 -8.09 -4.16
CA LEU A 94 3.09 -9.33 -3.41
C LEU A 94 1.63 -9.85 -3.51
N PRO A 95 1.42 -11.18 -3.51
CA PRO A 95 0.10 -11.75 -3.26
C PRO A 95 -0.36 -11.46 -1.83
N MET A 96 -1.68 -11.39 -1.59
CA MET A 96 -2.25 -10.92 -0.33
C MET A 96 -1.68 -11.60 0.92
N ASN A 97 -1.47 -12.92 0.88
CA ASN A 97 -0.87 -13.66 2.00
C ASN A 97 0.54 -13.15 2.33
N LEU A 98 1.36 -12.84 1.32
CA LEU A 98 2.69 -12.27 1.52
C LEU A 98 2.65 -10.79 1.91
N ARG A 99 1.62 -10.05 1.50
CA ARG A 99 1.43 -8.66 1.98
C ARG A 99 1.15 -8.62 3.48
N VAL A 100 0.28 -9.50 3.97
CA VAL A 100 -0.02 -9.61 5.41
C VAL A 100 1.24 -10.00 6.18
N ARG A 101 1.97 -11.03 5.73
CA ARG A 101 3.25 -11.42 6.35
C ARG A 101 4.28 -10.28 6.35
N LEU A 102 4.34 -9.49 5.27
CA LEU A 102 5.21 -8.33 5.23
C LEU A 102 4.75 -7.26 6.22
N LEU A 103 3.44 -6.99 6.29
CA LEU A 103 2.89 -6.04 7.26
C LEU A 103 3.22 -6.45 8.69
N ASP A 104 3.04 -7.72 9.05
CA ASP A 104 3.38 -8.27 10.37
C ASP A 104 4.86 -8.02 10.71
N ARG A 105 5.77 -8.13 9.73
CA ARG A 105 7.20 -7.81 9.92
C ARG A 105 7.48 -6.32 10.01
N LEU A 106 6.72 -5.48 9.31
CA LEU A 106 6.88 -4.03 9.35
C LEU A 106 6.40 -3.44 10.69
N VAL A 107 5.46 -4.13 11.35
CA VAL A 107 4.96 -3.78 12.69
C VAL A 107 6.08 -3.80 13.74
N ASP A 108 7.07 -4.68 13.63
CA ASP A 108 8.22 -4.74 14.54
C ASP A 108 9.06 -3.44 14.54
N PHE A 109 8.86 -2.58 13.53
CA PHE A 109 9.58 -1.32 13.37
C PHE A 109 8.73 -0.09 13.72
N THR A 110 7.58 -0.25 14.39
CA THR A 110 6.74 0.90 14.76
C THR A 110 7.31 1.68 15.94
N ASN A 111 6.98 2.98 16.00
CA ASN A 111 7.35 3.85 17.13
C ASN A 111 6.55 3.57 18.42
N ASN A 112 5.46 2.81 18.34
CA ASN A 112 4.65 2.38 19.48
C ASN A 112 3.75 1.20 19.08
N ASN A 113 3.06 0.61 20.07
CA ASN A 113 2.21 -0.58 19.91
C ASN A 113 0.71 -0.27 19.94
N LYS A 114 0.30 0.98 19.70
CA LYS A 114 -1.13 1.39 19.77
C LYS A 114 -1.91 1.06 18.51
N PHE A 115 -1.22 0.94 17.37
CA PHE A 115 -1.83 0.70 16.05
C PHE A 115 -2.92 1.71 15.68
N ASP A 116 -2.69 2.96 16.05
CA ASP A 116 -3.57 4.10 15.81
C ASP A 116 -2.95 5.10 14.83
N ASN A 117 -3.58 6.28 14.68
CA ASN A 117 -3.08 7.32 13.79
C ASN A 117 -1.73 7.96 14.24
N THR A 118 -1.28 7.71 15.48
CA THR A 118 0.02 8.16 16.03
C THR A 118 1.14 7.16 15.73
N THR A 119 0.77 5.93 15.37
CA THR A 119 1.70 4.85 15.03
C THR A 119 2.30 5.10 13.64
N LYS A 120 3.62 4.98 13.55
CA LYS A 120 4.42 5.13 12.32
C LYS A 120 5.46 4.03 12.27
N ILE A 121 5.71 3.49 11.08
CA ILE A 121 6.83 2.59 10.82
C ILE A 121 8.12 3.42 10.72
N VAL A 122 9.10 3.15 11.57
CA VAL A 122 10.37 3.88 11.65
C VAL A 122 11.50 3.00 11.09
N ALA A 123 11.39 2.74 9.79
CA ALA A 123 12.33 1.90 9.07
C ALA A 123 12.80 2.54 7.77
N ASP A 124 14.09 2.40 7.50
CA ASP A 124 14.74 2.76 6.24
C ASP A 124 15.14 1.49 5.47
N TYR A 125 15.76 1.67 4.30
CA TYR A 125 16.23 0.54 3.51
C TYR A 125 17.23 -0.35 4.26
N ASN A 126 18.14 0.23 5.04
CA ASN A 126 19.17 -0.53 5.75
C ASN A 126 18.59 -1.46 6.82
N LYS A 127 17.55 -1.03 7.53
CA LYS A 127 16.81 -1.87 8.48
C LYS A 127 16.03 -2.99 7.78
N LEU A 128 15.47 -2.70 6.60
CA LEU A 128 14.56 -3.61 5.92
C LEU A 128 15.24 -4.54 4.90
N LYS A 129 16.47 -4.27 4.45
CA LYS A 129 17.13 -5.04 3.38
C LYS A 129 17.26 -6.55 3.64
N ARG A 130 17.22 -6.96 4.91
CA ARG A 130 17.23 -8.39 5.32
C ARG A 130 15.85 -9.06 5.25
N VAL A 131 14.77 -8.29 5.14
CA VAL A 131 13.40 -8.81 4.99
C VAL A 131 13.19 -9.26 3.54
N ARG A 132 13.47 -10.54 3.24
CA ARG A 132 13.41 -11.10 1.87
C ARG A 132 12.14 -10.74 1.07
N LEU A 133 10.99 -10.60 1.75
CA LEU A 133 9.70 -10.21 1.14
C LEU A 133 9.72 -8.85 0.42
N ILE A 134 10.61 -7.91 0.80
CA ILE A 134 10.61 -6.58 0.17
C ILE A 134 11.26 -6.60 -1.22
N LYS A 135 12.09 -7.60 -1.53
CA LYS A 135 12.92 -7.66 -2.74
C LYS A 135 12.13 -7.42 -4.04
N PRO A 136 10.99 -8.09 -4.32
CA PRO A 136 10.21 -7.79 -5.52
C PRO A 136 9.41 -6.49 -5.45
N ALA A 137 9.19 -5.98 -4.23
CA ALA A 137 8.29 -4.86 -3.94
C ALA A 137 8.99 -3.49 -3.83
N ILE A 138 10.32 -3.45 -3.71
CA ILE A 138 11.07 -2.19 -3.76
C ILE A 138 10.99 -1.58 -5.15
N LYS A 139 10.50 -0.34 -5.24
CA LYS A 139 10.42 0.44 -6.49
C LYS A 139 10.79 1.90 -6.24
N ARG A 140 11.38 2.54 -7.25
CA ARG A 140 11.73 3.98 -7.26
C ARG A 140 10.61 4.77 -7.94
N TYR A 141 10.16 5.84 -7.30
CA TYR A 141 9.08 6.71 -7.79
C TYR A 141 9.53 8.15 -7.96
N LEU A 142 9.39 8.69 -9.17
CA LEU A 142 9.75 10.07 -9.47
C LEU A 142 8.57 10.99 -9.16
N ASN A 143 8.82 12.11 -8.47
CA ASN A 143 7.79 13.08 -8.10
C ASN A 143 7.08 13.63 -9.35
N ALA A 144 7.82 13.92 -10.42
CA ALA A 144 7.26 14.41 -11.70
C ALA A 144 6.32 13.39 -12.41
N LYS A 145 6.31 12.14 -11.96
CA LYS A 145 5.49 11.05 -12.53
C LYS A 145 4.29 10.69 -11.65
N VAL A 146 4.15 11.34 -10.49
CA VAL A 146 2.95 11.28 -9.64
C VAL A 146 1.85 12.13 -10.26
N LYS A 147 0.64 11.58 -10.40
CA LYS A 147 -0.50 12.20 -11.10
C LYS A 147 -1.66 12.56 -10.18
N SER A 148 -1.52 12.34 -8.88
CA SER A 148 -2.51 12.73 -7.87
C SER A 148 -1.83 13.18 -6.58
N ARG A 149 -2.60 13.73 -5.64
CA ARG A 149 -2.16 13.79 -4.23
C ARG A 149 -2.01 12.38 -3.67
N PHE A 150 -1.26 12.26 -2.57
CA PHE A 150 -1.08 11.00 -1.85
C PHE A 150 -2.20 10.83 -0.83
N ARG A 151 -3.01 9.77 -0.94
CA ARG A 151 -3.88 9.32 0.14
C ARG A 151 -3.01 8.65 1.20
N ARG A 152 -2.89 9.32 2.34
CA ARG A 152 -2.19 8.85 3.53
C ARG A 152 -3.03 7.81 4.23
N ILE A 153 -2.55 6.59 4.38
CA ILE A 153 -3.19 5.52 5.15
C ILE A 153 -2.53 5.48 6.53
N ASP A 154 -3.31 5.69 7.58
CA ASP A 154 -2.82 5.64 8.97
C ASP A 154 -2.75 4.17 9.46
N ALA A 155 -2.07 3.87 10.57
CA ALA A 155 -1.78 2.48 10.96
C ALA A 155 -3.03 1.64 11.29
N ASP A 156 -4.06 2.30 11.81
CA ASP A 156 -5.40 1.75 12.06
C ASP A 156 -6.15 1.36 10.77
N GLU A 157 -5.63 1.74 9.60
CA GLU A 157 -6.14 1.39 8.28
C GLU A 157 -5.25 0.38 7.53
N PHE A 158 -4.07 0.00 8.07
CA PHE A 158 -3.06 -0.80 7.35
C PHE A 158 -3.58 -2.16 6.89
N THR A 159 -4.22 -2.91 7.79
CA THR A 159 -4.76 -4.24 7.48
C THR A 159 -5.79 -4.17 6.36
N ILE A 160 -6.72 -3.22 6.45
CA ILE A 160 -7.76 -3.04 5.43
C ILE A 160 -7.12 -2.66 4.09
N ALA A 161 -6.25 -1.64 4.07
CA ALA A 161 -5.60 -1.16 2.86
C ALA A 161 -4.79 -2.27 2.16
N THR A 162 -4.07 -3.09 2.95
CA THR A 162 -3.27 -4.22 2.45
C THR A 162 -4.12 -5.27 1.73
N LEU A 163 -5.37 -5.42 2.15
CA LEU A 163 -6.31 -6.40 1.63
C LEU A 163 -7.21 -5.87 0.50
N LEU A 164 -7.13 -4.58 0.18
CA LEU A 164 -7.91 -4.02 -0.92
C LEU A 164 -7.43 -4.59 -2.28
N PRO A 165 -8.36 -5.07 -3.14
CA PRO A 165 -8.03 -5.57 -4.47
C PRO A 165 -7.93 -4.42 -5.49
N VAL A 166 -7.11 -3.40 -5.19
CA VAL A 166 -7.07 -2.14 -5.97
C VAL A 166 -5.79 -1.93 -6.76
N ALA A 167 -4.95 -2.97 -6.87
CA ALA A 167 -3.77 -2.95 -7.73
C ALA A 167 -4.16 -2.74 -9.21
N ARG A 168 -3.42 -1.88 -9.91
CA ARG A 168 -3.71 -1.51 -11.31
C ARG A 168 -2.50 -1.78 -12.18
N PHE A 169 -2.13 -3.05 -12.28
CA PHE A 169 -1.03 -3.48 -13.12
C PHE A 169 -1.32 -3.26 -14.61
N LYS A 170 -0.30 -2.83 -15.34
CA LYS A 170 -0.26 -2.74 -16.80
C LYS A 170 0.77 -3.72 -17.35
N LYS A 171 0.56 -4.16 -18.59
CA LYS A 171 1.38 -5.11 -19.37
C LYS A 171 1.48 -6.55 -18.84
N ALA A 172 1.08 -6.81 -17.60
CA ALA A 172 0.93 -8.16 -17.08
C ALA A 172 -0.33 -8.27 -16.20
N SER A 173 -0.87 -9.48 -16.11
CA SER A 173 -1.91 -9.80 -15.14
C SER A 173 -1.34 -9.78 -13.71
N ILE A 174 -2.20 -9.53 -12.72
CA ILE A 174 -1.78 -9.56 -11.32
C ILE A 174 -1.22 -10.94 -10.92
N GLN A 175 -1.78 -12.01 -11.49
CA GLN A 175 -1.32 -13.38 -11.27
C GLN A 175 0.12 -13.58 -11.79
N GLN A 176 0.45 -13.04 -12.96
CA GLN A 176 1.81 -13.05 -13.49
C GLN A 176 2.77 -12.31 -12.56
N VAL A 177 2.41 -11.08 -12.18
CA VAL A 177 3.25 -10.26 -11.28
C VAL A 177 3.53 -10.99 -9.96
N HIS A 178 2.53 -11.66 -9.40
CA HIS A 178 2.67 -12.42 -8.16
C HIS A 178 3.48 -13.71 -8.34
N ARG A 179 3.39 -14.37 -9.49
CA ARG A 179 4.27 -15.51 -9.84
C ARG A 179 5.73 -15.06 -9.90
N ASP A 180 6.02 -14.01 -10.66
CA ASP A 180 7.37 -13.48 -10.82
C ASP A 180 7.95 -13.01 -9.49
N SER A 181 7.13 -12.32 -8.69
CA SER A 181 7.54 -11.82 -7.38
C SER A 181 7.88 -12.96 -6.41
N ARG A 182 7.15 -14.08 -6.46
CA ARG A 182 7.48 -15.26 -5.63
C ARG A 182 8.81 -15.89 -6.03
N GLY A 183 9.18 -15.89 -7.31
CA GLY A 183 10.47 -16.41 -7.77
C GLY A 183 11.69 -15.60 -7.31
N MET A 184 11.49 -14.38 -6.80
CA MET A 184 12.56 -13.53 -6.25
C MET A 184 12.80 -13.74 -4.75
N ILE A 185 11.78 -14.27 -4.05
CA ILE A 185 11.76 -14.58 -2.61
C ILE A 185 12.03 -16.07 -2.45
#